data_AF-A0A7M7GDA3-F1
#
_entry.id   AF-A0A7M7GDA3-F1
#
_cell.length_a   1.000
_cell.length_b   1.000
_cell.length_c   1.000
_cell.angle_alpha   90.00
_cell.angle_beta   90.00
_cell.angle_gamma   90.00
#
_symmetry.space_group_name_H-M   'P 1'
#
loop_
_entity.id
_entity.type
_entity.pdbx_description
1 polymer ?
#
loop_
_entity_poly.entity_id
_entity_poly.type
_entity_poly.pdbx_seq_one_letter_code
_entity_poly.pdbx_strand_id
1 'polypeptide(L)'
;MAEESSSARPTNEFTRIKDDVVRMVSKNPKKTTFYVCKVIEVILCCIAIGLSDYPFNEFKIRRNFLNTFTDIEGAVVFTSLYGYTMVNVILVLSQVLGDELPKKMLMIFSGVAAILCCIAGVVLVVELNNHQDDIIPDEYLQQLLPSGIFAILASLTFALDTLLTYKYA
;
A
#
# COMPACT_ATOMS: atom_id res chain seq x y z
N MET A 1 16.26 -50.41 -0.93
CA MET A 1 14.98 -50.22 -0.21
C MET A 1 15.34 -49.41 1.03
N ALA A 2 15.36 -48.08 0.91
CA ALA A 2 14.21 -47.17 1.08
C ALA A 2 13.83 -47.07 2.57
N GLU A 3 13.70 -45.93 3.23
CA GLU A 3 13.79 -44.49 2.93
C GLU A 3 13.94 -43.83 4.31
N GLU A 4 14.99 -43.04 4.56
CA GLU A 4 15.00 -42.14 5.73
C GLU A 4 14.17 -40.91 5.35
N SER A 5 12.89 -40.89 5.75
CA SER A 5 12.05 -39.71 5.63
C SER A 5 12.52 -38.64 6.63
N SER A 6 13.45 -37.81 6.19
CA SER A 6 13.84 -36.57 6.85
C SER A 6 12.64 -35.62 6.84
N SER A 7 11.85 -35.69 7.92
CA SER A 7 10.77 -34.75 8.22
C SER A 7 11.37 -33.40 8.61
N ALA A 8 11.70 -32.58 7.59
CA ALA A 8 12.13 -31.21 7.76
C ALA A 8 11.04 -30.38 8.45
N ARG A 9 11.31 -29.94 9.68
CA ARG A 9 10.44 -29.04 10.47
C ARG A 9 10.38 -27.65 9.83
N PRO A 10 9.20 -27.08 9.56
CA PRO A 10 9.05 -25.71 9.07
C PRO A 10 9.19 -24.63 10.18
N THR A 11 9.56 -24.99 11.41
CA THR A 11 9.53 -24.09 12.58
C THR A 11 10.76 -23.21 12.77
N ASN A 12 11.77 -23.26 11.90
CA ASN A 12 13.03 -22.51 12.10
C ASN A 12 13.20 -21.28 11.20
N GLU A 13 12.50 -21.20 10.06
CA GLU A 13 12.65 -20.07 9.14
C GLU A 13 11.98 -18.80 9.68
N PHE A 14 10.75 -18.90 10.16
CA PHE A 14 10.00 -17.74 10.65
C PHE A 14 10.68 -17.10 11.87
N THR A 15 11.26 -17.93 12.74
CA THR A 15 12.01 -17.49 13.92
C THR A 15 13.34 -16.86 13.54
N ARG A 16 14.04 -17.40 12.54
CA ARG A 16 15.24 -16.77 11.97
C ARG A 16 14.95 -15.41 11.35
N ILE A 17 13.88 -15.31 10.54
CA ILE A 17 13.45 -14.03 9.95
C ILE A 17 13.16 -13.02 11.06
N LYS A 18 12.46 -13.43 12.11
CA LYS A 18 12.16 -12.57 13.25
C LYS A 18 13.43 -12.10 13.96
N ASP A 19 14.38 -13.00 14.23
CA ASP A 19 15.65 -12.67 14.88
C ASP A 19 16.56 -11.79 14.00
N ASP A 20 16.57 -12.01 12.68
CA ASP A 20 17.31 -11.20 11.72
C ASP A 20 16.70 -9.80 11.58
N VAL A 21 15.36 -9.69 11.55
CA VAL A 21 14.65 -8.41 11.59
C VAL A 21 14.97 -7.66 12.88
N VAL A 22 14.90 -8.32 14.04
CA VAL A 22 15.21 -7.71 15.34
C VAL A 22 16.67 -7.26 15.43
N ARG A 23 17.62 -8.05 14.91
CA ARG A 23 19.03 -7.67 14.86
C ARG A 23 19.28 -6.51 13.90
N MET A 24 18.60 -6.46 12.76
CA MET A 24 18.68 -5.37 11.80
C MET A 24 18.11 -4.07 12.39
N VAL A 25 17.01 -4.17 13.13
CA VAL A 25 16.35 -3.09 13.88
C VAL A 25 17.20 -2.55 15.04
N SER A 26 17.97 -3.40 15.70
CA SER A 26 18.77 -3.00 16.87
C SER A 26 20.09 -2.32 16.52
N LYS A 27 20.65 -2.53 15.31
CA LYS A 27 22.03 -2.14 15.00
C LYS A 27 22.17 -0.72 14.41
N ASN A 28 21.10 -0.15 13.85
CA ASN A 28 21.13 1.18 13.23
C ASN A 28 19.77 1.89 13.32
N PRO A 29 19.60 2.90 14.20
CA PRO A 29 18.29 3.56 14.37
C PRO A 29 17.77 4.23 13.09
N LYS A 30 18.66 4.63 12.17
CA LYS A 30 18.30 5.21 10.87
C LYS A 30 17.70 4.20 9.90
N LYS A 31 18.25 2.98 9.81
CA LYS A 31 17.70 1.89 8.98
C LYS A 31 16.37 1.38 9.56
N THR A 32 16.25 1.35 10.88
CA THR A 32 15.01 0.99 11.57
C THR A 32 13.88 1.95 11.25
N THR A 33 14.16 3.26 11.25
CA THR A 33 13.16 4.29 10.91
C THR A 33 12.65 4.11 9.48
N PHE A 34 13.54 3.80 8.53
CA PHE A 34 13.17 3.51 7.15
C PHE A 34 12.23 2.30 7.05
N TYR A 35 12.58 1.21 7.71
CA TYR A 35 11.77 -0.02 7.71
C TYR A 35 10.39 0.21 8.35
N VAL A 36 10.34 0.90 9.48
CA VAL A 36 9.07 1.23 10.14
C VAL A 36 8.20 2.13 9.26
N CYS A 37 8.79 3.10 8.55
CA CYS A 37 8.06 3.94 7.60
C CYS A 37 7.43 3.11 6.48
N LYS A 38 8.19 2.18 5.90
CA LYS A 38 7.69 1.23 4.87
C LYS A 38 6.55 0.35 5.36
N VAL A 39 6.63 -0.15 6.59
CA VAL A 39 5.56 -0.97 7.18
C VAL A 39 4.30 -0.12 7.41
N ILE A 40 4.45 1.12 7.88
CA ILE A 40 3.33 2.05 8.07
C ILE A 40 2.65 2.36 6.73
N GLU A 41 3.42 2.59 5.66
CA GLU A 41 2.86 2.79 4.30
C GLU A 41 2.01 1.61 3.86
N VAL A 42 2.50 0.38 4.01
CA VAL A 42 1.74 -0.83 3.65
C VAL A 42 0.45 -0.92 4.46
N ILE A 43 0.50 -0.63 5.77
CA ILE A 43 -0.70 -0.65 6.62
C ILE A 43 -1.72 0.39 6.16
N LEU A 44 -1.29 1.62 5.90
CA LEU A 44 -2.18 2.70 5.41
C LEU A 44 -2.82 2.33 4.07
N CYS A 45 -2.04 1.77 3.15
CA CYS A 45 -2.51 1.28 1.86
C CYS A 45 -3.52 0.13 2.01
N CYS A 46 -3.27 -0.84 2.90
CA CYS A 46 -4.20 -1.94 3.17
C CYS A 46 -5.52 -1.44 3.76
N ILE A 47 -5.49 -0.45 4.65
CA ILE A 47 -6.70 0.18 5.21
C ILE A 47 -7.48 0.88 4.10
N ALA A 48 -6.80 1.65 3.24
CA ALA A 48 -7.44 2.32 2.10
C ALA A 48 -8.10 1.31 1.14
N ILE A 49 -7.42 0.20 0.82
CA ILE A 49 -7.99 -0.88 0.01
C ILE A 49 -9.20 -1.52 0.71
N GLY A 50 -9.10 -1.87 1.99
CA GLY A 50 -10.19 -2.53 2.72
C GLY A 50 -11.45 -1.68 2.83
N LEU A 51 -11.29 -0.37 3.00
CA LEU A 51 -12.41 0.59 3.00
C LEU A 51 -13.01 0.79 1.60
N SER A 52 -12.21 0.59 0.56
CA SER A 52 -12.59 0.71 -0.84
C SER A 52 -13.27 -0.56 -1.37
N ASP A 53 -12.90 -1.75 -0.87
CA ASP A 53 -13.37 -3.03 -1.40
C ASP A 53 -14.88 -3.24 -1.22
N TYR A 54 -15.44 -2.82 -0.07
CA TYR A 54 -16.89 -2.93 0.18
C TYR A 54 -17.75 -2.13 -0.81
N PRO A 55 -17.47 -0.84 -1.12
CA PRO A 55 -18.16 -0.13 -2.19
C PRO A 55 -17.97 -0.75 -3.58
N PHE A 56 -16.83 -1.39 -3.84
CA PHE A 56 -16.53 -2.00 -5.14
C PHE A 56 -17.03 -3.44 -5.31
N ASN A 57 -17.39 -4.15 -4.23
CA ASN A 57 -17.87 -5.52 -4.29
C ASN A 57 -19.29 -5.65 -4.87
N GLU A 58 -20.14 -4.64 -4.67
CA GLU A 58 -21.50 -4.67 -5.20
C GLU A 58 -21.52 -4.42 -6.71
N PHE A 59 -21.93 -5.43 -7.51
CA PHE A 59 -21.89 -5.35 -8.98
C PHE A 59 -22.72 -4.19 -9.57
N LYS A 60 -23.79 -3.76 -8.88
CA LYS A 60 -24.62 -2.62 -9.29
C LYS A 60 -23.93 -1.29 -9.01
N ILE A 61 -23.34 -1.14 -7.82
CA ILE A 61 -22.56 0.05 -7.46
C ILE A 61 -21.30 0.09 -8.29
N ARG A 62 -20.52 -0.99 -8.37
CA ARG A 62 -19.39 -1.09 -9.29
C ARG A 62 -19.76 -0.67 -10.72
N ARG A 63 -20.91 -1.08 -11.26
CA ARG A 63 -21.34 -0.61 -12.59
C ARG A 63 -21.80 0.84 -12.62
N ASN A 64 -22.47 1.36 -11.61
CA ASN A 64 -22.91 2.76 -11.58
C ASN A 64 -21.71 3.68 -11.34
N PHE A 65 -20.85 3.29 -10.41
CA PHE A 65 -19.56 3.88 -10.10
C PHE A 65 -18.60 3.83 -11.30
N LEU A 66 -18.45 2.71 -12.02
CA LEU A 66 -17.63 2.66 -13.26
C LEU A 66 -18.31 3.27 -14.51
N ASN A 67 -19.64 3.36 -14.58
CA ASN A 67 -20.30 4.04 -15.71
C ASN A 67 -20.31 5.57 -15.53
N THR A 68 -20.31 6.05 -14.29
CA THR A 68 -20.32 7.50 -13.98
C THR A 68 -18.92 8.05 -13.77
N PHE A 69 -17.99 7.29 -13.16
CA PHE A 69 -16.57 7.58 -13.31
C PHE A 69 -16.26 7.54 -14.80
N THR A 70 -15.63 8.58 -15.32
CA THR A 70 -14.93 8.46 -16.60
C THR A 70 -14.05 7.21 -16.48
N ASP A 71 -14.15 6.22 -17.39
CA ASP A 71 -13.42 4.93 -17.31
C ASP A 71 -11.96 5.06 -16.84
N ILE A 72 -11.36 6.20 -17.14
CA ILE A 72 -10.02 6.65 -16.78
C ILE A 72 -9.84 6.86 -15.26
N GLU A 73 -10.73 7.57 -14.58
CA GLU A 73 -10.57 7.93 -13.16
C GLU A 73 -10.66 6.70 -12.25
N GLY A 74 -11.57 5.77 -12.56
CA GLY A 74 -11.75 4.54 -11.80
C GLY A 74 -10.56 3.61 -12.00
N ALA A 75 -10.08 3.52 -13.25
CA ALA A 75 -8.86 2.79 -13.58
C ALA A 75 -7.63 3.37 -12.86
N VAL A 76 -7.52 4.70 -12.75
CA VAL A 76 -6.43 5.38 -12.02
C VAL A 76 -6.48 5.05 -10.53
N VAL A 77 -7.64 5.13 -9.89
CA VAL A 77 -7.77 4.79 -8.46
C VAL A 77 -7.42 3.32 -8.21
N PHE A 78 -7.94 2.41 -9.02
CA PHE A 78 -7.70 0.98 -8.86
C PHE A 78 -6.22 0.62 -9.10
N THR A 79 -5.63 1.14 -10.18
CA THR A 79 -4.22 0.92 -10.51
C THR A 79 -3.30 1.53 -9.46
N SER A 80 -3.66 2.70 -8.92
CA SER A 80 -2.87 3.38 -7.90
C SER A 80 -2.91 2.64 -6.57
N LEU A 81 -4.11 2.35 -6.04
CA LEU A 81 -4.25 1.70 -4.74
C LEU A 81 -3.78 0.23 -4.78
N TYR A 82 -4.32 -0.59 -5.68
CA TYR A 82 -3.98 -2.02 -5.70
C TYR A 82 -2.58 -2.27 -6.26
N GLY A 83 -2.22 -1.58 -7.35
CA GLY A 83 -0.93 -1.75 -8.02
C GLY A 83 0.24 -1.33 -7.14
N TYR A 84 0.20 -0.12 -6.57
CA TYR A 84 1.32 0.36 -5.75
C TYR A 84 1.40 -0.29 -4.39
N THR A 85 0.28 -0.75 -3.82
CA THR A 85 0.34 -1.59 -2.61
C THR A 85 1.11 -2.87 -2.89
N MET A 86 0.86 -3.52 -4.03
CA MET A 86 1.59 -4.74 -4.42
C MET A 86 3.09 -4.47 -4.57
N VAL A 87 3.45 -3.37 -5.25
CA VAL A 87 4.85 -2.94 -5.39
C VAL A 87 5.48 -2.68 -4.00
N ASN A 88 4.78 -1.99 -3.10
CA ASN A 88 5.34 -1.66 -1.79
C ASN A 88 5.55 -2.91 -0.92
N VAL A 89 4.63 -3.88 -0.98
CA VAL A 89 4.80 -5.19 -0.33
C VAL A 89 6.03 -5.92 -0.87
N ILE A 90 6.25 -5.92 -2.19
CA ILE A 90 7.44 -6.54 -2.80
C ILE A 90 8.71 -5.85 -2.30
N LEU A 91 8.74 -4.52 -2.24
CA LEU A 91 9.90 -3.77 -1.74
C LEU A 91 10.20 -4.12 -0.27
N VAL A 92 9.18 -4.22 0.60
CA VAL A 92 9.35 -4.63 1.99
C VAL A 92 9.88 -6.06 2.08
N LEU A 93 9.34 -6.99 1.29
CA LEU A 93 9.80 -8.37 1.26
C LEU A 93 11.26 -8.47 0.81
N SER A 94 11.65 -7.79 -0.27
CA SER A 94 13.04 -7.76 -0.73
C SER A 94 14.01 -7.28 0.36
N GLN A 95 13.61 -6.28 1.16
CA GLN A 95 14.42 -5.82 2.29
C GLN A 95 14.52 -6.85 3.42
N VAL A 96 13.43 -7.57 3.72
CA VAL A 96 13.42 -8.65 4.73
C VAL A 96 14.28 -9.83 4.28
N LEU A 97 14.30 -10.14 2.98
CA LEU A 97 15.15 -11.18 2.39
C LEU A 97 16.64 -10.79 2.36
N GLY A 98 16.98 -9.55 2.72
CA GLY A 98 18.35 -9.04 2.72
C GLY A 98 18.86 -8.65 1.33
N ASP A 99 17.97 -8.52 0.35
CA ASP A 99 18.32 -8.14 -1.01
C ASP A 99 18.58 -6.63 -1.09
N GLU A 100 19.77 -6.25 -1.56
CA GLU A 100 20.16 -4.84 -1.67
C GLU A 100 19.58 -4.22 -2.94
N LEU A 101 18.38 -3.65 -2.82
CA LEU A 101 17.77 -2.90 -3.92
C LEU A 101 18.52 -1.57 -4.17
N PRO A 102 18.76 -1.20 -5.45
CA PRO A 102 19.43 0.05 -5.77
C PRO A 102 18.61 1.26 -5.31
N LYS A 103 19.25 2.19 -4.60
CA LYS A 103 18.64 3.39 -3.98
C LYS A 103 17.79 4.22 -4.95
N LYS A 104 18.25 4.34 -6.21
CA LYS A 104 17.53 5.06 -7.27
C LYS A 104 16.16 4.44 -7.56
N MET A 105 16.07 3.11 -7.53
CA MET A 105 14.84 2.37 -7.78
C MET A 105 13.84 2.61 -6.65
N LEU A 106 14.25 2.45 -5.39
CA LEU A 106 13.43 2.75 -4.21
C LEU A 106 12.86 4.17 -4.25
N MET A 107 13.70 5.15 -4.58
CA MET A 107 13.28 6.55 -4.71
C MET A 107 12.23 6.77 -5.80
N ILE A 108 12.43 6.19 -7.00
CA ILE A 108 11.48 6.34 -8.12
C ILE A 108 10.15 5.68 -7.75
N PHE A 109 10.17 4.46 -7.22
CA PHE A 109 8.93 3.77 -6.86
C PHE A 109 8.15 4.51 -5.77
N SER A 110 8.83 4.97 -4.71
CA SER A 110 8.16 5.76 -3.67
C SER A 110 7.65 7.10 -4.19
N GLY A 111 8.41 7.78 -5.06
CA GLY A 111 7.99 9.05 -5.64
C GLY A 111 6.76 8.92 -6.53
N VAL A 112 6.73 7.89 -7.38
CA VAL A 112 5.58 7.63 -8.25
C VAL A 112 4.37 7.15 -7.43
N ALA A 113 4.58 6.33 -6.40
CA ALA A 113 3.54 5.93 -5.45
C ALA A 113 2.92 7.14 -4.75
N ALA A 114 3.73 8.10 -4.31
CA ALA A 114 3.26 9.33 -3.67
C ALA A 114 2.32 10.11 -4.60
N ILE A 115 2.72 10.34 -5.85
CA ILE A 115 1.92 11.10 -6.82
C ILE A 115 0.60 10.37 -7.11
N LEU A 116 0.66 9.07 -7.35
CA LEU A 116 -0.53 8.29 -7.73
C LEU A 116 -1.50 8.09 -6.56
N CYS A 117 -1.02 7.85 -5.34
CA CYS A 117 -1.88 7.81 -4.15
C CYS A 117 -2.50 9.18 -3.86
N CYS A 118 -1.79 10.28 -4.16
CA CYS A 118 -2.35 11.63 -4.04
C CYS A 118 -3.49 11.83 -5.03
N ILE A 119 -3.26 11.52 -6.32
CA ILE A 119 -4.27 11.64 -7.37
C ILE A 119 -5.48 10.77 -7.02
N ALA A 120 -5.27 9.51 -6.62
CA ALA A 120 -6.35 8.61 -6.24
C ALA A 120 -7.15 9.14 -5.05
N GLY A 121 -6.48 9.66 -4.02
CA GLY A 121 -7.15 10.26 -2.87
C GLY A 121 -7.96 11.51 -3.22
N VAL A 122 -7.41 12.40 -4.05
CA VAL A 122 -8.12 13.60 -4.52
C VAL A 122 -9.33 13.23 -5.37
N VAL A 123 -9.16 12.32 -6.32
CA VAL A 123 -10.26 11.84 -7.18
C VAL A 123 -11.38 11.24 -6.33
N LEU A 124 -11.05 10.40 -5.35
CA LEU A 124 -12.04 9.82 -4.44
C LEU A 124 -12.81 10.89 -3.65
N VAL A 125 -12.15 11.96 -3.17
CA VAL A 125 -12.80 13.03 -2.40
C VAL A 125 -13.64 13.95 -3.28
N VAL A 126 -13.13 14.35 -4.44
CA VAL A 126 -13.85 15.21 -5.39
C VAL A 126 -15.11 14.53 -5.89
N GLU A 127 -15.00 13.25 -6.24
CA GLU A 127 -16.12 12.51 -6.78
C GLU A 127 -17.20 12.24 -5.74
N LEU A 128 -16.80 12.04 -4.49
CA LEU A 128 -17.74 11.97 -3.37
C LEU A 128 -18.57 13.26 -3.23
N ASN A 129 -17.92 14.42 -3.39
CA ASN A 129 -18.57 15.72 -3.30
C ASN A 129 -19.52 15.97 -4.48
N ASN A 130 -19.22 15.44 -5.67
CA ASN A 130 -20.12 15.53 -6.82
C ASN A 130 -21.37 14.63 -6.71
N HIS A 131 -21.29 13.54 -5.95
CA HIS A 131 -22.38 12.56 -5.80
C HIS A 131 -23.14 12.68 -4.48
N GLN A 132 -22.89 13.74 -3.69
CA GLN A 132 -23.59 13.99 -2.44
C GLN A 132 -25.10 14.23 -2.62
N ASP A 133 -25.52 14.65 -3.83
CA ASP A 133 -26.91 14.89 -4.21
C ASP A 133 -27.55 13.70 -4.97
N ASP A 134 -26.79 12.63 -5.22
CA ASP A 134 -27.22 11.50 -6.04
C ASP A 134 -27.71 10.31 -5.20
N ILE A 135 -28.45 9.36 -5.80
CA ILE A 135 -29.07 8.20 -5.12
C ILE A 135 -28.01 7.11 -4.79
N ILE A 136 -26.85 7.50 -4.26
CA ILE A 136 -25.87 6.56 -3.72
C ILE A 136 -26.19 6.34 -2.23
N PRO A 137 -26.29 5.08 -1.75
CA PRO A 137 -26.56 4.82 -0.35
C PRO A 137 -25.46 5.42 0.54
N ASP A 138 -25.86 6.15 1.59
CA ASP A 138 -24.97 6.84 2.53
C ASP A 138 -23.86 5.94 3.10
N GLU A 139 -24.14 4.64 3.26
CA GLU A 139 -23.20 3.64 3.78
C GLU A 139 -21.91 3.52 2.94
N TYR A 140 -22.02 3.70 1.62
CA TYR A 140 -20.87 3.70 0.72
C TYR A 140 -20.11 5.03 0.78
N LEU A 141 -20.84 6.14 0.90
CA LEU A 141 -20.28 7.48 1.02
C LEU A 141 -19.40 7.58 2.28
N GLN A 142 -19.88 7.00 3.39
CA GLN A 142 -19.20 6.96 4.68
C GLN A 142 -17.94 6.09 4.69
N GLN A 143 -17.78 5.15 3.76
CA GLN A 143 -16.59 4.29 3.64
C GLN A 143 -15.60 4.81 2.60
N LEU A 144 -16.08 5.45 1.54
CA LEU A 144 -15.23 5.98 0.49
C LEU A 144 -14.49 7.25 0.93
N LEU A 145 -15.11 8.11 1.74
CA LEU A 145 -14.46 9.29 2.32
C LEU A 145 -13.20 8.93 3.15
N PRO A 146 -13.26 8.03 4.15
CA PRO A 146 -12.07 7.65 4.89
C PRO A 146 -11.05 6.94 4.01
N SER A 147 -11.46 6.13 3.03
CA SER A 147 -10.54 5.54 2.03
C SER A 147 -9.69 6.61 1.32
N GLY A 148 -10.33 7.66 0.81
CA GLY A 148 -9.63 8.78 0.16
C GLY A 148 -8.67 9.51 1.10
N ILE A 149 -9.09 9.76 2.36
CA ILE A 149 -8.23 10.39 3.37
C ILE A 149 -7.00 9.51 3.68
N PHE A 150 -7.19 8.19 3.86
CA PHE A 150 -6.08 7.26 4.07
C PHE A 150 -5.14 7.18 2.87
N ALA A 151 -5.65 7.30 1.63
CA ALA A 151 -4.82 7.37 0.43
C ALA A 151 -3.96 8.66 0.39
N ILE A 152 -4.50 9.80 0.81
CA ILE A 152 -3.74 11.05 0.94
C ILE A 152 -2.68 10.93 2.04
N LEU A 153 -3.01 10.33 3.18
CA LEU A 153 -2.03 10.06 4.24
C LEU A 153 -0.91 9.12 3.77
N ALA A 154 -1.26 8.07 3.02
CA ALA A 154 -0.30 7.16 2.41
C ALA A 154 0.63 7.89 1.41
N SER A 155 0.08 8.79 0.60
CA SER A 155 0.87 9.65 -0.28
C SER A 155 1.88 10.50 0.49
N LEU A 156 1.47 11.07 1.62
CA LEU A 156 2.36 11.87 2.47
C LEU A 156 3.49 11.02 3.04
N THR A 157 3.20 9.78 3.46
CA THR A 157 4.24 8.84 3.93
C THR A 157 5.21 8.45 2.81
N PHE A 158 4.72 8.20 1.59
CA PHE A 158 5.58 7.93 0.44
C PHE A 158 6.47 9.12 0.07
N ALA A 159 5.94 10.34 0.15
CA ALA A 159 6.72 11.55 -0.08
C ALA A 159 7.82 11.73 0.99
N LEU A 160 7.50 11.47 2.26
CA LEU A 160 8.49 11.46 3.33
C LEU A 160 9.56 10.38 3.10
N ASP A 161 9.18 9.19 2.67
CA ASP A 161 10.13 8.10 2.35
C ASP A 161 11.05 8.48 1.18
N THR A 162 10.54 9.15 0.15
CA THR A 162 11.35 9.70 -0.94
C THR A 162 12.35 10.74 -0.43
N LEU A 163 11.93 11.66 0.44
CA LEU A 163 12.81 12.68 1.03
C LEU A 163 13.87 12.08 1.97
N LEU A 164 13.48 11.10 2.78
CA LEU A 164 14.40 10.39 3.65
C LEU A 164 15.42 9.58 2.83
N THR A 165 14.97 8.91 1.77
CA THR A 165 15.87 8.23 0.82
C THR A 165 16.82 9.22 0.15
N TYR A 166 16.34 10.40 -0.24
CA TYR A 166 17.21 11.44 -0.83
C TYR A 166 18.29 11.94 0.13
N LYS A 167 17.93 12.14 1.40
CA LYS A 167 18.81 12.78 2.39
C LYS A 167 19.76 11.81 3.10
N TYR A 168 19.34 10.55 3.30
CA TYR A 168 20.06 9.58 4.13
C TYR A 168 20.62 8.37 3.36
N ALA A 169 20.28 8.21 2.08
CA ALA A 169 20.85 7.17 1.22
C ALA A 169 22.00 7.76 0.38
#